data_AF-A0A1U7CUZ7-F1
#
_entry.id   AF-A0A1U7CUZ7-F1
#
_cell.length_a   1.000
_cell.length_b   1.000
_cell.length_c   1.000
_cell.angle_alpha   90.00
_cell.angle_beta   90.00
_cell.angle_gamma   90.00
#
_symmetry.space_group_name_H-M   'P 1'
#
loop_
_entity.id
_entity.type
_entity.pdbx_description
1 polymer ?
#
loop_
_entity_poly.entity_id
_entity_poly.type
_entity_poly.pdbx_seq_one_letter_code
_entity_poly.pdbx_strand_id
1 'polypeptide(L)'
;MDNASKLRQLTAAGTLLGIGMGGFVDGILFHQVLQLHGMLSAKYPRTGVDATTALVNVEINMFWDGLFHAFTWTMTALGIALLWHAVQRRDVPLSTRTLVGSLALGWGLFNLIEGVIDHELLGIHHVVEAGNHLPWDMAFLASGVVLILFGWSTIRADHGDDTATAAR
;
A
#
# COMPACT_ATOMS: atom_id res chain seq x y z
N MET A 1 -2.35 -13.98 28.16
CA MET A 1 -2.17 -13.82 26.69
C MET A 1 -0.67 -13.73 26.42
N ASP A 2 -0.15 -14.54 25.49
CA ASP A 2 1.29 -14.50 25.17
C ASP A 2 1.68 -13.15 24.53
N ASN A 3 2.98 -12.82 24.54
CA ASN A 3 3.49 -11.55 24.02
C ASN A 3 3.29 -11.41 22.49
N ALA A 4 3.26 -12.52 21.75
CA ALA A 4 3.02 -12.56 20.31
C ALA A 4 1.58 -12.16 19.94
N SER A 5 0.60 -12.50 20.76
CA SER A 5 -0.80 -12.09 20.57
C SER A 5 -1.00 -10.57 20.72
N LYS A 6 -0.13 -9.89 21.48
CA LYS A 6 -0.22 -8.46 21.74
C LYS A 6 0.45 -7.64 20.65
N LEU A 7 1.63 -8.07 20.20
CA LEU A 7 2.32 -7.44 19.08
C LEU A 7 1.56 -7.61 17.76
N ARG A 8 0.79 -8.70 17.61
CA ARG A 8 -0.16 -8.88 16.48
C ARG A 8 -1.12 -7.71 16.29
N GLN A 9 -1.54 -7.03 17.36
CA GLN A 9 -2.44 -5.88 17.24
C GLN A 9 -1.72 -4.66 16.65
N LEU A 10 -0.50 -4.38 17.12
CA LEU A 10 0.32 -3.31 16.58
C LEU A 10 0.74 -3.60 15.14
N THR A 11 1.06 -4.86 14.82
CA THR A 11 1.35 -5.29 13.46
C THR A 11 0.15 -5.12 12.55
N ALA A 12 -1.04 -5.56 12.96
CA ALA A 12 -2.26 -5.39 12.16
C ALA A 12 -2.57 -3.90 11.90
N ALA A 13 -2.44 -3.06 12.93
CA ALA A 13 -2.63 -1.62 12.80
C ALA A 13 -1.64 -1.01 11.80
N GLY A 14 -0.35 -1.30 11.96
CA GLY A 14 0.70 -0.80 11.07
C GLY A 14 0.55 -1.30 9.63
N THR A 15 0.17 -2.56 9.43
CA THR A 15 -0.05 -3.12 8.09
C THR A 15 -1.21 -2.45 7.38
N LEU A 16 -2.36 -2.24 8.04
CA LEU A 16 -3.50 -1.53 7.41
C LEU A 16 -3.16 -0.07 7.09
N LEU A 17 -2.47 0.62 8.00
CA LEU A 17 -1.94 1.96 7.74
C LEU A 17 -1.00 1.96 6.53
N GLY A 18 -0.11 0.97 6.44
CA GLY A 18 0.84 0.84 5.34
C GLY A 18 0.16 0.66 3.99
N ILE A 19 -0.85 -0.21 3.92
CA ILE A 19 -1.67 -0.42 2.71
C ILE A 19 -2.33 0.90 2.29
N GLY A 20 -3.00 1.56 3.24
CA GLY A 20 -3.69 2.81 2.97
C GLY A 20 -2.76 3.94 2.54
N MET A 21 -1.62 4.12 3.22
CA MET A 21 -0.62 5.14 2.87
C MET A 21 0.05 4.87 1.53
N GLY A 22 0.40 3.61 1.24
CA GLY A 22 0.96 3.22 -0.06
C GLY A 22 0.02 3.54 -1.20
N GLY A 23 -1.25 3.14 -1.08
CA GLY A 23 -2.27 3.45 -2.08
C GLY A 23 -2.59 4.95 -2.16
N PHE A 24 -2.51 5.70 -1.07
CA PHE A 24 -2.62 7.16 -1.17
C PHE A 24 -1.47 7.79 -1.95
N VAL A 25 -0.23 7.32 -1.72
CA VAL A 25 0.92 7.83 -2.46
C VAL A 25 0.79 7.52 -3.95
N ASP A 26 0.36 6.31 -4.27
CA ASP A 26 0.07 5.87 -5.63
C ASP A 26 -1.02 6.74 -6.30
N GLY A 27 -2.21 6.82 -5.70
CA GLY A 27 -3.32 7.61 -6.28
C GLY A 27 -3.05 9.12 -6.31
N ILE A 28 -2.44 9.70 -5.26
CA ILE A 28 -2.16 11.14 -5.24
C ILE A 28 -0.99 11.47 -6.17
N LEU A 29 0.15 10.78 -6.02
CA LEU A 29 1.34 11.13 -6.80
C LEU A 29 1.24 10.64 -8.24
N PHE A 30 0.88 9.38 -8.48
CA PHE A 30 0.91 8.82 -9.83
C PHE A 30 -0.37 9.08 -10.60
N HIS A 31 -1.56 8.94 -10.00
CA HIS A 31 -2.80 9.18 -10.76
C HIS A 31 -3.08 10.68 -10.95
N GLN A 32 -2.88 11.49 -9.91
CA GLN A 32 -3.36 12.88 -9.89
C GLN A 32 -2.28 13.93 -10.18
N VAL A 33 -1.14 13.87 -9.50
CA VAL A 33 -0.07 14.88 -9.64
C VAL A 33 0.75 14.66 -10.90
N LEU A 34 1.31 13.46 -11.07
CA LEU A 34 2.13 13.11 -12.23
C LEU A 34 1.29 12.62 -13.41
N GLN A 35 0.07 12.17 -13.15
CA GLN A 35 -0.87 11.69 -14.18
C GLN A 35 -0.26 10.62 -15.09
N LEU A 36 0.58 9.74 -14.52
CA LEU A 36 1.25 8.67 -15.27
C LEU A 36 0.24 7.62 -15.73
N HIS A 37 -0.72 7.30 -14.87
CA HIS A 37 -1.82 6.38 -15.12
C HIS A 37 -3.08 6.84 -14.36
N GLY A 38 -4.12 6.03 -14.41
CA GLY A 38 -5.31 6.09 -13.57
C GLY A 38 -5.89 4.66 -13.51
N MET A 39 -6.88 4.39 -12.67
CA MET A 39 -7.32 3.01 -12.41
C MET A 39 -7.62 2.18 -13.67
N LEU A 40 -8.11 2.80 -14.75
CA LEU A 40 -8.47 2.12 -15.99
C LEU A 40 -7.81 2.75 -17.23
N SER A 41 -6.65 3.41 -17.08
CA SER A 41 -6.05 4.21 -18.15
C SER A 41 -5.64 3.41 -19.39
N ALA A 42 -5.35 2.12 -19.26
CA ALA A 42 -5.04 1.26 -20.40
C ALA A 42 -6.31 0.88 -21.19
N LYS A 43 -7.48 0.84 -20.53
CA LYS A 43 -8.77 0.55 -21.20
C LYS A 43 -9.47 1.81 -21.71
N TYR A 44 -9.33 2.92 -20.98
CA TYR A 44 -9.92 4.21 -21.30
C TYR A 44 -8.81 5.28 -21.39
N PRO A 45 -8.05 5.31 -22.50
CA PRO A 45 -6.89 6.17 -22.62
C PRO A 45 -7.28 7.64 -22.79
N ARG A 46 -6.48 8.53 -22.20
CA ARG A 46 -6.63 10.00 -22.30
C ARG A 46 -6.05 10.57 -23.60
N THR A 47 -5.15 9.83 -24.24
CA THR A 47 -4.44 10.25 -25.46
C THR A 47 -4.69 9.27 -26.60
N GLY A 48 -4.47 9.71 -27.84
CA GLY A 48 -4.70 8.86 -29.03
C GLY A 48 -6.18 8.69 -29.43
N VAL A 49 -7.09 9.44 -28.81
CA VAL A 49 -8.53 9.48 -29.13
C VAL A 49 -8.97 10.93 -29.35
N ASP A 50 -10.17 11.15 -29.90
CA ASP A 50 -10.71 12.50 -30.08
C ASP A 50 -11.03 13.18 -28.73
N ALA A 51 -11.17 14.52 -28.76
CA ALA A 51 -11.32 15.32 -27.56
C ALA A 51 -12.59 15.00 -26.75
N THR A 52 -13.68 14.61 -27.41
CA THR A 52 -14.94 14.28 -26.73
C THR A 52 -14.82 12.95 -26.00
N THR A 53 -14.24 11.94 -26.64
CA THR A 53 -13.96 10.65 -26.00
C THR A 53 -12.91 10.77 -24.89
N ALA A 54 -11.87 11.58 -25.08
CA ALA A 54 -10.86 11.83 -24.06
C ALA A 54 -11.48 12.39 -22.77
N LEU A 55 -12.41 13.35 -22.88
CA LEU A 55 -13.12 13.92 -21.74
C LEU A 55 -13.91 12.85 -20.97
N VAL A 56 -14.67 12.01 -21.66
CA VAL A 56 -15.41 10.91 -21.05
C VAL A 56 -14.47 9.91 -20.37
N ASN A 57 -13.35 9.57 -21.00
CA ASN A 57 -12.36 8.66 -20.43
C ASN A 57 -11.72 9.23 -19.15
N VAL A 58 -11.49 10.56 -19.09
CA VAL A 58 -11.02 11.24 -17.88
C VAL A 58 -12.06 11.14 -16.76
N GLU A 59 -13.35 11.37 -17.06
CA GLU A 59 -14.42 11.24 -16.06
C GLU A 59 -14.55 9.81 -15.52
N ILE A 60 -14.44 8.81 -16.39
CA ILE A 60 -14.43 7.39 -15.99
C ILE A 60 -13.26 7.10 -15.05
N ASN A 61 -12.03 7.47 -15.44
CA ASN A 61 -10.85 7.24 -14.60
C ASN A 61 -10.97 7.99 -13.26
N MET A 62 -11.44 9.25 -13.28
CA MET A 62 -11.64 10.05 -12.06
C MET A 62 -12.62 9.39 -11.08
N PHE A 63 -13.69 8.77 -11.58
CA PHE A 63 -14.63 8.01 -10.74
C PHE A 63 -13.94 6.79 -10.09
N TRP A 64 -13.20 6.01 -10.88
CA TRP A 64 -12.52 4.82 -10.37
C TRP A 64 -11.36 5.15 -9.42
N ASP A 65 -10.61 6.23 -9.70
CA ASP A 65 -9.63 6.79 -8.77
C ASP A 65 -10.29 7.21 -7.46
N GLY A 66 -11.51 7.76 -7.50
CA GLY A 66 -12.31 8.07 -6.31
C GLY A 66 -12.66 6.83 -5.47
N LEU A 67 -13.05 5.71 -6.11
CA LEU A 67 -13.30 4.44 -5.42
C LEU A 67 -12.02 3.85 -4.83
N PHE A 68 -10.92 3.93 -5.56
CA PHE A 68 -9.60 3.55 -5.08
C PHE A 68 -9.21 4.37 -3.84
N HIS A 69 -9.39 5.70 -3.88
CA HIS A 69 -9.17 6.56 -2.72
C HIS A 69 -10.10 6.25 -1.54
N ALA A 70 -11.36 5.88 -1.80
CA ALA A 70 -12.26 5.44 -0.73
C ALA A 70 -11.73 4.16 -0.05
N PHE A 71 -11.17 3.23 -0.81
CA PHE A 71 -10.50 2.04 -0.27
C PHE A 71 -9.26 2.42 0.57
N THR A 72 -8.34 3.23 0.03
CA THR A 72 -7.10 3.61 0.75
C THR A 72 -7.39 4.43 2.00
N TRP A 73 -8.39 5.32 1.93
CA TRP A 73 -8.90 6.06 3.08
C TRP A 73 -9.46 5.11 4.15
N THR A 74 -10.25 4.11 3.74
CA THR A 74 -10.83 3.14 4.67
C THR A 74 -9.74 2.30 5.35
N MET A 75 -8.76 1.80 4.59
CA MET A 75 -7.63 1.05 5.15
C MET A 75 -6.85 1.90 6.16
N THR A 76 -6.60 3.17 5.83
CA THR A 76 -5.96 4.13 6.73
C THR A 76 -6.78 4.34 8.00
N ALA A 77 -8.09 4.61 7.88
CA ALA A 77 -8.98 4.83 9.01
C ALA A 77 -9.07 3.61 9.95
N LEU A 78 -9.17 2.40 9.38
CA LEU A 78 -9.13 1.15 10.14
C LEU A 78 -7.79 0.96 10.84
N GLY A 79 -6.67 1.25 10.16
CA GLY A 79 -5.34 1.23 10.74
C GLY A 79 -5.20 2.18 11.93
N ILE A 80 -5.71 3.41 11.82
CA ILE A 80 -5.76 4.39 12.92
C ILE A 80 -6.63 3.85 14.08
N ALA A 81 -7.81 3.29 13.79
CA ALA A 81 -8.70 2.76 14.81
C ALA A 81 -8.05 1.60 15.59
N LEU A 82 -7.37 0.67 14.89
CA LEU A 82 -6.63 -0.41 15.53
C LEU A 82 -5.44 0.11 16.35
N LEU A 83 -4.71 1.10 15.83
CA LEU A 83 -3.61 1.72 16.56
C LEU A 83 -4.11 2.42 17.83
N TRP A 84 -5.22 3.15 17.74
CA TRP A 84 -5.85 3.82 18.88
C TRP A 84 -6.30 2.82 19.95
N HIS A 85 -6.84 1.68 19.53
CA HIS A 85 -7.21 0.61 20.46
C HIS A 85 -5.97 -0.03 21.11
N ALA A 86 -4.90 -0.26 20.35
CA ALA A 86 -3.64 -0.82 20.88
C ALA A 86 -2.99 0.11 21.92
N VAL A 87 -2.99 1.43 21.68
CA VAL A 87 -2.39 2.42 22.61
C VAL A 87 -3.16 2.52 23.94
N GLN A 88 -4.48 2.29 23.94
CA GLN A 88 -5.26 2.29 25.18
C GLN A 88 -5.00 1.07 26.06
N ARG A 89 -4.41 0.00 25.50
CA ARG A 89 -4.12 -1.22 26.23
C ARG A 89 -2.73 -1.17 26.87
N ARG A 90 -2.70 -1.18 28.21
CA ARG A 90 -1.44 -1.18 28.98
C ARG A 90 -0.55 -2.41 28.73
N ASP A 91 -1.11 -3.48 28.20
CA ASP A 91 -0.40 -4.73 28.00
C ASP A 91 0.26 -4.85 26.62
N VAL A 92 -0.04 -3.95 25.67
CA VAL A 92 0.54 -3.95 24.32
C VAL A 92 1.84 -3.14 24.29
N PRO A 93 2.98 -3.73 23.86
CA PRO A 93 4.23 -2.98 23.73
C PRO A 93 4.14 -2.00 22.56
N LEU A 94 4.48 -0.73 22.80
CA LEU A 94 4.51 0.31 21.77
C LEU A 94 5.90 0.39 21.11
N SER A 95 6.25 -0.63 20.34
CA SER A 95 7.52 -0.67 19.62
C SER A 95 7.47 0.12 18.31
N THR A 96 8.33 1.14 18.20
CA THR A 96 8.53 1.88 16.95
C THR A 96 9.03 0.99 15.82
N ARG A 97 9.90 0.01 16.12
CA ARG A 97 10.42 -0.93 15.12
C ARG A 97 9.29 -1.80 14.55
N THR A 98 8.46 -2.37 15.42
CA THR A 98 7.30 -3.16 14.98
C THR A 98 6.34 -2.29 14.16
N LEU A 99 6.04 -1.06 14.60
CA LEU A 99 5.13 -0.17 13.85
C LEU A 99 5.68 0.20 12.47
N VAL A 100 6.93 0.67 12.38
CA VAL A 100 7.58 1.04 11.11
C VAL A 100 7.74 -0.17 10.19
N GLY A 101 8.14 -1.31 10.74
CA GLY A 101 8.24 -2.54 9.96
C GLY A 101 6.87 -2.98 9.41
N SER A 102 5.80 -2.83 10.19
CA SER A 102 4.44 -3.19 9.75
C SER A 102 3.88 -2.21 8.72
N LEU A 103 4.19 -0.91 8.84
CA LEU A 103 3.88 0.10 7.83
C LEU A 103 4.55 -0.24 6.49
N ALA A 104 5.86 -0.53 6.50
CA ALA A 104 6.58 -0.91 5.29
C ALA A 104 6.05 -2.22 4.71
N LEU A 105 5.75 -3.22 5.54
CA LEU A 105 5.13 -4.47 5.11
C LEU A 105 3.78 -4.22 4.41
N GLY A 106 2.91 -3.41 5.01
CA GLY A 106 1.60 -3.07 4.44
C GLY A 106 1.71 -2.33 3.11
N TRP A 107 2.59 -1.35 3.02
CA TRP A 107 2.84 -0.64 1.76
C TRP A 107 3.36 -1.61 0.69
N GLY A 108 4.34 -2.44 1.03
CA GLY A 108 4.89 -3.40 0.08
C GLY A 108 3.85 -4.42 -0.40
N LEU A 109 2.95 -4.86 0.48
CA LEU A 109 1.81 -5.69 0.11
C LEU A 109 0.85 -4.98 -0.86
N PHE A 110 0.57 -3.69 -0.63
CA PHE A 110 -0.21 -2.90 -1.56
C PHE A 110 0.43 -2.90 -2.95
N ASN A 111 1.71 -2.49 -3.07
CA ASN A 111 2.40 -2.44 -4.37
C ASN A 111 2.42 -3.81 -5.07
N LEU A 112 2.62 -4.90 -4.32
CA LEU A 112 2.72 -6.23 -4.92
C LEU A 112 1.35 -6.74 -5.38
N ILE A 113 0.30 -6.55 -4.58
CA ILE A 113 -1.04 -7.04 -4.91
C ILE A 113 -1.64 -6.22 -6.06
N GLU A 114 -1.57 -4.90 -5.95
CA GLU A 114 -2.05 -3.96 -6.98
C GLU A 114 -1.31 -4.24 -8.29
N GLY A 115 0.04 -4.19 -8.29
CA GLY A 115 0.80 -4.39 -9.52
C GLY A 115 0.62 -5.78 -10.16
N VAL A 116 0.49 -6.85 -9.37
CA VAL A 116 0.24 -8.19 -9.93
C VAL A 116 -1.15 -8.26 -10.55
N ILE A 117 -2.17 -7.77 -9.84
CA ILE A 117 -3.55 -7.91 -10.30
C ILE A 117 -3.82 -6.96 -11.45
N ASP A 118 -3.52 -5.68 -11.29
CA ASP A 118 -4.01 -4.63 -12.17
C ASP A 118 -3.07 -4.39 -13.36
N HIS A 119 -1.75 -4.46 -13.18
CA HIS A 119 -0.78 -4.32 -14.28
C HIS A 119 -0.59 -5.63 -15.06
N GLU A 120 -0.32 -6.74 -14.36
CA GLU A 120 0.11 -7.99 -15.02
C GLU A 120 -1.05 -8.91 -15.42
N LEU A 121 -2.02 -9.13 -14.51
CA LEU A 121 -3.12 -10.08 -14.76
C LEU A 121 -4.28 -9.47 -15.54
N LEU A 122 -4.73 -8.27 -15.15
CA LEU A 122 -5.86 -7.60 -15.78
C LEU A 122 -5.43 -6.62 -16.89
N GLY A 123 -4.23 -6.05 -16.78
CA GLY A 123 -3.73 -5.02 -17.69
C GLY A 123 -4.74 -3.88 -17.86
N ILE A 124 -5.27 -3.39 -16.73
CA ILE A 124 -6.25 -2.30 -16.71
C ILE A 124 -5.59 -0.93 -16.64
N HIS A 125 -4.36 -0.88 -16.12
CA HIS A 125 -3.44 0.24 -16.23
C HIS A 125 -2.01 -0.25 -16.08
N HIS A 126 -1.04 0.60 -16.41
CA HIS A 126 0.39 0.35 -16.19
C HIS A 126 1.03 1.56 -15.54
N VAL A 127 2.11 1.38 -14.77
CA VAL A 127 2.74 2.47 -13.99
C VAL A 127 3.07 3.66 -14.87
N VAL A 128 3.61 3.41 -16.08
CA VAL A 128 3.79 4.39 -17.14
C VAL A 128 3.21 3.82 -18.42
N GLU A 129 2.06 4.34 -18.85
CA GLU A 129 1.34 3.88 -20.05
C GLU A 129 2.10 4.14 -21.36
N ALA A 130 2.94 5.19 -21.38
CA ALA A 130 3.63 5.60 -22.58
C ALA A 130 4.86 4.71 -22.88
N GLY A 131 4.91 4.15 -24.08
CA GLY A 131 6.06 3.39 -24.57
C GLY A 131 6.12 1.97 -24.03
N ASN A 132 7.31 1.53 -23.60
CA ASN A 132 7.49 0.21 -23.02
C ASN A 132 7.22 0.25 -21.51
N HIS A 133 6.05 -0.22 -21.09
CA HIS A 133 5.59 -0.18 -19.69
C HIS A 133 6.31 -1.18 -18.78
N LEU A 134 6.71 -2.35 -19.31
CA LEU A 134 7.21 -3.48 -18.52
C LEU A 134 8.31 -3.12 -17.51
N PRO A 135 9.35 -2.31 -17.82
CA PRO A 135 10.36 -1.96 -16.82
C PRO A 135 9.80 -1.20 -15.62
N TRP A 136 8.75 -0.39 -15.82
CA TRP A 136 8.12 0.40 -14.76
C TRP A 136 7.26 -0.47 -13.86
N ASP A 137 6.48 -1.38 -14.44
CA ASP A 137 5.66 -2.34 -13.68
C ASP A 137 6.55 -3.28 -12.85
N MET A 138 7.65 -3.76 -13.44
CA MET A 138 8.65 -4.57 -12.72
C MET A 138 9.35 -3.79 -11.59
N ALA A 139 9.65 -2.51 -11.80
CA ALA A 139 10.23 -1.66 -10.76
C ALA A 139 9.24 -1.45 -9.59
N PHE A 140 7.96 -1.28 -9.89
CA PHE A 140 6.91 -1.15 -8.90
C PHE A 140 6.73 -2.44 -8.09
N LEU A 141 6.65 -3.61 -8.73
CA LEU A 141 6.62 -4.91 -8.05
C LEU A 141 7.87 -5.15 -7.19
N ALA A 142 9.05 -4.85 -7.74
CA ALA A 142 10.31 -4.99 -7.01
C ALA A 142 10.34 -4.11 -5.74
N SER A 143 9.81 -2.88 -5.83
CA SER A 143 9.67 -2.01 -4.65
C SER A 143 8.78 -2.64 -3.58
N GLY A 144 7.70 -3.31 -3.98
CA GLY A 144 6.82 -4.04 -3.07
C GLY A 144 7.54 -5.17 -2.33
N VAL A 145 8.31 -5.98 -3.05
CA VAL A 145 9.14 -7.05 -2.45
C VAL A 145 10.16 -6.49 -1.46
N VAL A 146 10.87 -5.40 -1.83
CA VAL A 146 11.87 -4.77 -0.95
C VAL A 146 11.22 -4.27 0.33
N LEU A 147 10.08 -3.59 0.25
CA LEU A 147 9.34 -3.09 1.41
C LEU A 147 8.82 -4.23 2.30
N ILE A 148 8.33 -5.32 1.72
CA ILE A 148 7.90 -6.52 2.46
C ILE A 148 9.07 -7.13 3.23
N LEU A 149 10.21 -7.34 2.57
CA LEU A 149 11.40 -7.93 3.19
C LEU A 149 11.97 -7.04 4.30
N PHE A 150 12.02 -5.73 4.07
CA PHE A 150 12.42 -4.75 5.07
C PHE A 150 11.48 -4.77 6.27
N GLY A 151 10.17 -4.74 6.03
CA GLY A 151 9.15 -4.78 7.08
C GLY A 151 9.23 -6.05 7.91
N TRP A 152 9.27 -7.20 7.25
CA TRP A 152 9.36 -8.51 7.90
C TRP A 152 10.62 -8.68 8.74
N SER A 153 11.79 -8.30 8.21
CA SER A 153 13.06 -8.40 8.95
C SER A 153 13.09 -7.48 10.17
N THR A 154 12.54 -6.26 10.05
CA THR A 154 12.46 -5.29 11.16
C THR A 154 11.55 -5.79 12.28
N ILE A 155 10.37 -6.33 11.96
CA ILE A 155 9.45 -6.91 12.95
C ILE A 155 10.11 -8.13 13.63
N ARG A 156 10.77 -8.99 12.86
CA ARG A 156 11.42 -10.20 13.38
C ARG A 156 12.57 -9.87 14.34
N ALA A 157 13.39 -8.87 14.03
CA ALA A 157 14.49 -8.46 14.89
C ALA A 157 14.00 -7.96 16.25
N ASP A 158 12.89 -7.22 16.27
CA ASP A 158 12.27 -6.70 17.50
C ASP A 158 11.82 -7.82 18.44
N HIS A 159 11.21 -8.88 17.90
CA HIS A 159 10.86 -10.08 18.67
C HIS A 159 12.09 -10.81 19.24
N GLY A 160 13.23 -10.78 18.56
CA GLY A 160 14.48 -11.38 19.03
C GLY A 160 15.04 -10.68 20.26
N ASP A 161 15.04 -9.34 20.25
CA ASP A 161 15.58 -8.52 21.34
C ASP A 161 14.75 -8.66 22.64
N ASP A 162 13.42 -8.80 22.53
CA ASP A 162 12.52 -9.04 23.67
C ASP A 162 12.81 -10.38 24.36
N THR A 163 13.02 -11.45 23.59
CA THR A 163 13.31 -12.78 24.15
C THR A 163 14.66 -12.84 24.85
N ALA A 164 15.67 -12.14 24.32
CA ALA A 164 17.00 -12.07 24.93
C ALA A 164 17.00 -11.28 26.25
N THR A 165 16.14 -10.26 26.37
CA THR A 165 15.99 -9.45 27.58
C THR A 165 15.24 -10.21 28.68
N ALA A 166 14.21 -10.98 28.32
CA ALA A 166 13.43 -11.79 29.27
C ALA A 166 14.19 -13.02 29.83
N ALA A 167 15.27 -13.44 29.19
CA ALA A 167 16.11 -14.56 29.62
C ALA A 167 17.28 -14.17 30.55
N ARG A 168 17.44 -12.87 30.84
CA ARG A 168 18.44 -12.32 31.77
C ARG A 168 17.79 -11.95 33.10
#